data_AF-A0A4Q4YBP6-F1
#
_entry.id   AF-A0A4Q4YBP6-F1
#
_cell.length_a   1.000
_cell.length_b   1.000
_cell.length_c   1.000
_cell.angle_alpha   90.00
_cell.angle_beta   90.00
_cell.angle_gamma   90.00
#
_symmetry.space_group_name_H-M   'P 1'
#
loop_
_entity.id
_entity.type
_entity.pdbx_description
1 polymer ?
#
loop_
_entity_poly.entity_id
_entity_poly.type
_entity_poly.pdbx_seq_one_letter_code
_entity_poly.pdbx_strand_id
1 'polypeptide(L)'
;MVVKVVRPARDATPEARHQHWLDVVDSLEQTHATQFLPEPEDRPYTTSAQVFADWYANLIEALDGIFREEAEDDAVKVEDPDVDPRARAIFLLTRCMGFMNENGDGLGESFFEIRRHHERLNRAPFTSLDKRIFEHLVAMTFMLHECDPGPHQAWNDGDLESNEAFEDIFKEFLELADEPRENNDARRHFIRQSQALLENAFDSLRISKLLAEVPEDLFDEKATPTYIDFAPSSAEFSYGRNGRPGLLSVKSKLGGELTPNEQARMQEASKKRDAPAAGERGWRKRARRANGYTMTLANADGDITLIQTLVGLRDRDELPDSEQIVTPTFRYRADIIQRYLGTISLELKVIHGAYYAPGAPPSKVAKRNRLLEDLTLGINHAREEALRLRDSKSPANIKNARIIAVKIQYMRSLYMKLLLSAEPPVSEEQIRQALIDRLDDWMFHEETWIESDQRSMERANLSSKSRELYQDAIDDREESLRALQDLWSEMKEDDSSPDVDGEGAGGEEHEGEGGERDAGGAVRKGPDGARMLRRVLRPVLPRTSVLWDEKSEWRRESWKRAVAEAHSRGIAPPPRENFRDDGPDPFAAGGPPDYKQLPTTSTWDKLAYMIVLTCWRCFQVTHL
;
A
#
# COMPACT_ATOMS: atom_id res chain seq x y z
N MET A 1 25.13 34.71 0.85
CA MET A 1 25.83 33.44 0.53
C MET A 1 25.16 32.31 1.31
N VAL A 2 24.79 31.20 0.68
CA VAL A 2 24.38 30.00 1.42
C VAL A 2 25.63 29.40 2.05
N VAL A 3 25.78 29.54 3.37
CA VAL A 3 26.90 28.97 4.11
C VAL A 3 26.70 27.47 4.17
N LYS A 4 27.63 26.70 3.59
CA LYS A 4 27.61 25.24 3.70
C LYS A 4 27.81 24.86 5.16
N VAL A 5 26.91 24.05 5.72
CA VAL A 5 27.03 23.61 7.10
C VAL A 5 28.30 22.76 7.24
N VAL A 6 29.21 23.20 8.10
CA VAL A 6 30.45 22.47 8.45
C VAL A 6 30.36 22.16 9.92
N ARG A 7 30.59 20.90 10.31
CA ARG A 7 30.52 20.52 11.72
C ARG A 7 31.56 21.25 12.57
N PRO A 8 31.26 21.51 13.86
CA PRO A 8 32.25 22.08 14.76
C PRO A 8 33.40 21.08 14.97
N ALA A 9 34.58 21.61 15.30
CA ALA A 9 35.75 20.80 15.59
C ALA A 9 35.48 19.90 16.81
N ARG A 10 35.95 18.64 16.77
CA ARG A 10 35.67 17.63 17.81
C ARG A 10 36.25 17.99 19.19
N ASP A 11 37.25 18.87 19.23
CA ASP A 11 37.93 19.37 20.42
C ASP A 11 37.38 20.72 20.93
N ALA A 12 36.33 21.26 20.30
CA ALA A 12 35.67 22.48 20.75
C ALA A 12 34.90 22.25 22.07
N THR A 13 34.89 23.27 22.93
CA THR A 13 34.11 23.23 24.19
C THR A 13 32.60 23.20 23.90
N PRO A 14 31.76 22.69 24.81
CA PRO A 14 30.31 22.66 24.63
C PRO A 14 29.71 24.02 24.26
N GLU A 15 30.21 25.10 24.87
CA GLU A 15 29.75 26.46 24.57
C GLU A 15 30.14 26.90 23.15
N ALA A 16 31.33 26.52 22.68
CA ALA A 16 31.77 26.83 21.33
C ALA A 16 31.00 26.02 20.27
N ARG A 17 30.66 24.75 20.56
CA ARG A 17 29.80 23.92 19.70
C ARG A 17 28.37 24.45 19.66
N HIS A 18 27.83 24.88 20.80
CA HIS A 18 26.52 25.50 20.90
C HIS A 18 26.46 26.83 20.12
N GLN A 19 27.45 27.72 20.32
CA GLN A 19 27.55 28.98 19.58
C GLN A 19 27.68 28.74 18.07
N HIS A 20 28.44 27.73 17.66
CA HIS A 20 28.54 27.36 16.26
C HIS A 20 27.17 27.03 15.64
N TRP A 21 26.33 26.23 16.32
CA TRP A 21 24.99 25.92 15.83
C TRP A 21 24.06 27.13 15.82
N LEU A 22 24.19 28.04 16.79
CA LEU A 22 23.50 29.33 16.76
C LEU A 22 23.90 30.16 15.52
N ASP A 23 25.20 30.28 15.24
CA ASP A 23 25.70 31.03 14.07
C ASP A 23 25.20 30.42 12.74
N VAL A 24 25.12 29.08 12.67
CA VAL A 24 24.56 28.36 11.51
C VAL A 24 23.07 28.70 11.34
N VAL A 25 22.29 28.63 12.42
CA VAL A 25 20.86 28.96 12.38
C VAL A 25 20.63 30.43 12.05
N ASP A 26 21.43 31.36 12.59
CA ASP A 26 21.41 32.77 12.24
C ASP A 26 21.62 32.99 10.74
N SER A 27 22.59 32.28 10.14
CA SER A 27 22.84 32.34 8.70
C SER A 27 21.66 31.80 7.88
N LEU A 28 20.98 30.75 8.37
CA LEU A 28 19.81 30.18 7.71
C LEU A 28 18.61 31.14 7.79
N GLU A 29 18.40 31.80 8.94
CA GLU A 29 17.37 32.82 9.12
C GLU A 29 17.60 34.04 8.23
N GLN A 30 18.84 34.52 8.12
CA GLN A 30 19.21 35.60 7.21
C GLN A 30 18.90 35.23 5.75
N THR A 31 19.26 34.02 5.33
CA THR A 31 18.97 33.55 3.97
C THR A 31 17.46 33.47 3.73
N HIS A 32 16.70 32.92 4.67
CA HIS A 32 15.23 32.88 4.59
C HIS A 32 14.62 34.28 4.51
N ALA A 33 15.15 35.27 5.25
CA ALA A 33 14.67 36.65 5.23
C ALA A 33 14.84 37.33 3.86
N THR A 34 15.76 36.88 3.01
CA THR A 34 15.90 37.35 1.62
C THR A 34 14.85 36.78 0.66
N GLN A 35 13.93 35.94 1.15
CA GLN A 35 12.96 35.21 0.33
C GLN A 35 13.63 34.37 -0.78
N PHE A 36 14.85 33.89 -0.51
CA PHE A 36 15.65 33.07 -1.42
C PHE A 36 16.00 33.76 -2.76
N LEU A 37 15.91 35.08 -2.84
CA LEU A 37 16.29 35.81 -4.05
C LEU A 37 17.81 35.63 -4.33
N PRO A 38 18.19 35.27 -5.57
CA PRO A 38 19.60 35.23 -5.94
C PRO A 38 20.19 36.66 -5.90
N GLU A 39 21.37 36.86 -5.29
CA GLU A 39 22.02 38.17 -5.32
C GLU A 39 22.56 38.49 -6.72
N PRO A 40 22.68 39.80 -7.08
CA PRO A 40 22.93 40.24 -8.44
C PRO A 40 24.37 40.08 -8.95
N GLU A 41 25.36 39.82 -8.09
CA GLU A 41 26.78 39.84 -8.45
C GLU A 41 27.46 38.49 -8.15
N ASP A 42 28.08 37.91 -9.19
CA ASP A 42 28.89 36.67 -9.21
C ASP A 42 28.27 35.44 -8.53
N ARG A 43 27.23 34.83 -9.14
CA ARG A 43 26.53 33.68 -8.52
C ARG A 43 26.39 32.38 -9.31
N PRO A 44 26.46 31.23 -8.60
CA PRO A 44 26.18 29.88 -9.11
C PRO A 44 24.69 29.54 -9.25
N TYR A 45 23.77 30.38 -8.74
CA TYR A 45 22.33 30.13 -8.79
C TYR A 45 21.62 31.20 -9.62
N THR A 46 20.73 30.75 -10.49
CA THR A 46 19.94 31.57 -11.42
C THR A 46 18.48 31.72 -10.98
N THR A 47 17.99 30.89 -10.06
CA THR A 47 16.59 30.90 -9.59
C THR A 47 16.48 30.84 -8.06
N SER A 48 15.38 31.36 -7.52
CA SER A 48 15.08 31.23 -6.08
C SER A 48 14.87 29.78 -5.65
N ALA A 49 14.43 28.91 -6.56
CA ALA A 49 14.24 27.47 -6.30
C ALA A 49 15.57 26.77 -6.01
N GLN A 50 16.66 27.12 -6.73
CA GLN A 50 17.99 26.59 -6.47
C GLN A 50 18.54 27.06 -5.13
N VAL A 51 18.37 28.35 -4.80
CA VAL A 51 18.77 28.90 -3.49
C VAL A 51 18.00 28.21 -2.36
N PHE A 52 16.70 27.95 -2.56
CA PHE A 52 15.88 27.23 -1.60
C PHE A 52 16.29 25.75 -1.45
N ALA A 53 16.56 25.04 -2.54
CA ALA A 53 16.98 23.64 -2.49
C ALA A 53 18.24 23.46 -1.64
N ASP A 54 19.26 24.29 -1.89
CA ASP A 54 20.51 24.26 -1.11
C ASP A 54 20.33 24.76 0.31
N TRP A 55 19.50 25.79 0.54
CA TRP A 55 19.16 26.21 1.89
C TRP A 55 18.45 25.11 2.68
N TYR A 56 17.52 24.39 2.06
CA TYR A 56 16.78 23.28 2.66
C TYR A 56 17.70 22.10 2.99
N ALA A 57 18.65 21.80 2.09
CA ALA A 57 19.70 20.81 2.34
C ALA A 57 20.52 21.15 3.60
N ASN A 58 20.95 22.42 3.72
CA ASN A 58 21.73 22.92 4.84
C ASN A 58 20.91 22.94 6.16
N LEU A 59 19.63 23.29 6.09
CA LEU A 59 18.73 23.21 7.26
C LEU A 59 18.62 21.78 7.80
N ILE A 60 18.49 20.79 6.90
CA ILE A 60 18.42 19.37 7.30
C ILE A 60 19.74 18.91 7.93
N GLU A 61 20.88 19.36 7.40
CA GLU A 61 22.20 19.05 7.97
C GLU A 61 22.42 19.73 9.33
N ALA A 62 21.95 20.97 9.50
CA ALA A 62 21.97 21.66 10.79
C ALA A 62 21.12 20.91 11.82
N LEU A 63 19.90 20.49 11.46
CA LEU A 63 19.04 19.68 12.34
C LEU A 63 19.73 18.37 12.75
N ASP A 64 20.31 17.61 11.82
CA ASP A 64 21.07 16.39 12.15
C ASP A 64 22.25 16.68 13.09
N GLY A 65 22.96 17.78 12.89
CA GLY A 65 24.05 18.20 13.75
C GLY A 65 23.60 18.57 15.17
N ILE A 66 22.55 19.39 15.29
CA ILE A 66 22.00 19.84 16.57
C ILE A 66 21.46 18.65 17.38
N PHE A 67 20.69 17.76 16.76
CA PHE A 67 20.15 16.58 17.46
C PHE A 67 21.22 15.61 17.93
N ARG A 68 22.37 15.54 17.24
CA ARG A 68 23.53 14.77 17.71
C ARG A 68 24.22 15.44 18.88
N GLU A 69 24.38 16.76 18.84
CA GLU A 69 24.95 17.53 19.96
C GLU A 69 24.09 17.39 21.23
N GLU A 70 22.76 17.45 21.11
CA GLU A 70 21.84 17.24 22.25
C GLU A 70 21.93 15.83 22.87
N ALA A 71 22.44 14.85 22.12
CA ALA A 71 22.63 13.50 22.60
C ALA A 71 23.95 13.31 23.36
N GLU A 72 24.86 14.30 23.33
CA GLU A 72 26.12 14.26 24.09
C GLU A 72 25.87 14.62 25.57
N ASP A 73 26.60 13.95 26.48
CA ASP A 73 26.41 14.12 27.93
C ASP A 73 26.81 15.51 28.46
N ASP A 74 27.69 16.21 27.73
CA ASP A 74 28.22 17.54 28.08
C ASP A 74 27.47 18.69 27.38
N ALA A 75 26.36 18.40 26.70
CA ALA A 75 25.60 19.39 25.95
C ALA A 75 25.09 20.55 26.83
N VAL A 76 25.15 21.76 26.27
CA VAL A 76 24.63 22.96 26.93
C VAL A 76 23.11 22.87 27.04
N LYS A 77 22.58 22.92 28.27
CA LYS A 77 21.13 22.95 28.51
C LYS A 77 20.61 24.36 28.31
N VAL A 78 19.71 24.52 27.35
CA VAL A 78 19.04 25.79 27.07
C VAL A 78 17.56 25.66 27.40
N GLU A 79 17.06 26.55 28.25
CA GLU A 79 15.64 26.59 28.66
C GLU A 79 14.83 27.59 27.85
N ASP A 80 15.48 28.61 27.27
CA ASP A 80 14.84 29.67 26.51
C ASP A 80 14.81 29.31 25.01
N PRO A 81 13.62 29.14 24.40
CA PRO A 81 13.50 28.76 23.00
C PRO A 81 14.05 29.81 22.02
N ASP A 82 14.18 31.08 22.42
CA ASP A 82 14.69 32.15 21.54
C ASP A 82 16.21 32.10 21.37
N VAL A 83 16.91 31.38 22.25
CA VAL A 83 18.36 31.08 22.16
C VAL A 83 18.62 29.58 21.99
N ASP A 84 17.57 28.79 21.72
CA ASP A 84 17.69 27.37 21.42
C ASP A 84 17.82 27.17 19.89
N PRO A 85 18.99 26.74 19.39
CA PRO A 85 19.19 26.49 17.96
C PRO A 85 18.23 25.42 17.42
N ARG A 86 17.80 24.45 18.25
CA ARG A 86 16.81 23.43 17.84
C ARG A 86 15.45 24.07 17.60
N ALA A 87 14.91 24.79 18.58
CA ALA A 87 13.59 25.41 18.45
C ALA A 87 13.52 26.34 17.23
N ARG A 88 14.58 27.12 16.99
CA ARG A 88 14.72 28.03 15.85
C ARG A 88 14.83 27.30 14.51
N ALA A 89 15.66 26.26 14.41
CA ALA A 89 15.77 25.44 13.20
C ALA A 89 14.45 24.73 12.85
N ILE A 90 13.74 24.19 13.85
CA ILE A 90 12.42 23.57 13.65
C ILE A 90 11.40 24.62 13.18
N PHE A 91 11.46 25.84 13.72
CA PHE A 91 10.59 26.93 13.24
C PHE A 91 10.85 27.27 11.77
N LEU A 92 12.11 27.35 11.33
CA LEU A 92 12.45 27.51 9.91
C LEU A 92 11.89 26.39 9.03
N LEU A 93 11.92 25.15 9.52
CA LEU A 93 11.32 24.01 8.82
C LEU A 93 9.83 24.25 8.57
N THR A 94 9.08 24.73 9.56
CA THR A 94 7.64 25.05 9.40
C THR A 94 7.37 26.16 8.37
N ARG A 95 8.36 27.01 8.09
CA ARG A 95 8.23 28.11 7.11
C ARG A 95 8.50 27.68 5.67
N CYS A 96 9.15 26.54 5.45
CA CYS A 96 9.42 25.99 4.12
C CYS A 96 8.15 25.87 3.26
N MET A 97 7.02 25.56 3.91
CA MET A 97 5.72 25.41 3.25
C MET A 97 5.24 26.71 2.59
N GLY A 98 5.58 27.88 3.14
CA GLY A 98 5.25 29.16 2.53
C GLY A 98 5.88 29.30 1.15
N PHE A 99 7.19 29.00 1.05
CA PHE A 99 7.90 29.06 -0.23
C PHE A 99 7.35 28.05 -1.25
N MET A 100 7.11 26.80 -0.83
CA MET A 100 6.58 25.75 -1.71
C MET A 100 5.18 26.09 -2.24
N ASN A 101 4.32 26.69 -1.42
CA ASN A 101 2.99 27.12 -1.86
C ASN A 101 3.05 28.25 -2.90
N GLU A 102 4.03 29.14 -2.80
CA GLU A 102 4.17 30.31 -3.69
C GLU A 102 4.91 29.97 -4.99
N ASN A 103 5.83 29.00 -4.96
CA ASN A 103 6.77 28.73 -6.05
C ASN A 103 6.67 27.31 -6.64
N GLY A 104 5.68 26.52 -6.20
CA GLY A 104 5.53 25.11 -6.58
C GLY A 104 5.54 24.84 -8.09
N ASP A 105 4.83 25.67 -8.86
CA ASP A 105 4.73 25.54 -10.33
C ASP A 105 6.04 25.90 -11.07
N GLY A 106 6.97 26.57 -10.38
CA GLY A 106 8.20 27.13 -10.95
C GLY A 106 9.49 26.47 -10.45
N LEU A 107 9.41 25.30 -9.81
CA LEU A 107 10.57 24.65 -9.20
C LEU A 107 11.57 24.09 -10.23
N GLY A 108 11.10 23.68 -11.41
CA GLY A 108 11.94 23.11 -12.46
C GLY A 108 12.82 21.95 -11.95
N GLU A 109 14.10 21.96 -12.29
CA GLU A 109 15.05 20.90 -11.87
C GLU A 109 15.27 20.83 -10.35
N SER A 110 15.14 21.96 -9.64
CA SER A 110 15.31 22.00 -8.18
C SER A 110 14.25 21.20 -7.43
N PHE A 111 13.14 20.85 -8.08
CA PHE A 111 12.16 19.91 -7.53
C PHE A 111 12.82 18.59 -7.06
N PHE A 112 13.67 18.00 -7.90
CA PHE A 112 14.29 16.71 -7.62
C PHE A 112 15.31 16.80 -6.47
N GLU A 113 16.01 17.93 -6.36
CA GLU A 113 16.93 18.21 -5.25
C GLU A 113 16.16 18.34 -3.93
N ILE A 114 15.10 19.14 -3.90
CA ILE A 114 14.24 19.31 -2.72
C ILE A 114 13.65 17.96 -2.29
N ARG A 115 13.14 17.18 -3.24
CA ARG A 115 12.61 15.83 -2.98
C ARG A 115 13.67 14.92 -2.38
N ARG A 116 14.88 14.88 -2.94
CA ARG A 116 15.99 14.09 -2.42
C ARG A 116 16.34 14.48 -0.99
N HIS A 117 16.43 15.77 -0.69
CA HIS A 117 16.71 16.26 0.65
C HIS A 117 15.57 15.94 1.63
N HIS A 118 14.32 16.07 1.19
CA HIS A 118 13.15 15.68 1.97
C HIS A 118 13.14 14.19 2.33
N GLU A 119 13.49 13.31 1.38
CA GLU A 119 13.63 11.88 1.65
C GLU A 119 14.76 11.58 2.64
N ARG A 120 15.88 12.33 2.56
CA ARG A 120 16.97 12.26 3.55
C ARG A 120 16.49 12.67 4.95
N LEU A 121 15.72 13.75 5.06
CA LEU A 121 15.10 14.15 6.31
C LEU A 121 14.19 13.04 6.85
N ASN A 122 13.30 12.49 6.02
CA ASN A 122 12.34 11.44 6.42
C ASN A 122 13.02 10.17 6.98
N ARG A 123 14.23 9.84 6.48
CA ARG A 123 15.03 8.71 6.96
C ARG A 123 15.87 9.02 8.19
N ALA A 124 15.94 10.28 8.63
CA ALA A 124 16.78 10.66 9.74
C ALA A 124 16.21 10.15 11.09
N PRO A 125 17.08 9.68 12.02
CA PRO A 125 16.64 9.01 13.24
C PRO A 125 15.91 9.93 14.23
N PHE A 126 16.07 11.25 14.11
CA PHE A 126 15.47 12.24 15.01
C PHE A 126 14.06 12.69 14.60
N THR A 127 13.56 12.27 13.45
CA THR A 127 12.27 12.73 12.91
C THR A 127 11.07 12.39 13.78
N SER A 128 11.13 11.29 14.54
CA SER A 128 10.08 10.89 15.48
C SER A 128 10.13 11.62 16.82
N LEU A 129 11.17 12.43 17.08
CA LEU A 129 11.39 13.09 18.37
C LEU A 129 10.63 14.42 18.50
N ASP A 130 10.18 15.01 17.39
CA ASP A 130 9.44 16.28 17.40
C ASP A 130 8.22 16.25 16.47
N LYS A 131 7.06 16.58 17.03
CA LYS A 131 5.78 16.61 16.30
C LYS A 131 5.80 17.57 15.11
N ARG A 132 6.50 18.70 15.22
CA ARG A 132 6.56 19.72 14.16
C ARG A 132 7.37 19.24 12.96
N ILE A 133 8.43 18.45 13.20
CA ILE A 133 9.19 17.81 12.13
C ILE A 133 8.32 16.80 11.40
N PHE A 134 7.56 15.98 12.14
CA PHE A 134 6.61 15.05 11.54
C PHE A 134 5.51 15.75 10.73
N GLU A 135 4.92 16.83 11.26
CA GLU A 135 3.91 17.62 10.55
C GLU A 135 4.47 18.23 9.26
N HIS A 136 5.70 18.75 9.28
CA HIS A 136 6.41 19.20 8.08
C HIS A 136 6.63 18.06 7.10
N LEU A 137 7.09 16.90 7.57
CA LEU A 137 7.34 15.74 6.70
C LEU A 137 6.08 15.34 5.92
N VAL A 138 4.94 15.29 6.61
CA VAL A 138 3.65 15.01 5.98
C VAL A 138 3.29 16.10 4.97
N ALA A 139 3.33 17.36 5.37
CA ALA A 139 2.92 18.48 4.53
C ALA A 139 3.79 18.63 3.26
N MET A 140 5.12 18.56 3.42
CA MET A 140 6.07 18.64 2.31
C MET A 140 5.95 17.43 1.37
N THR A 141 5.60 16.23 1.88
CA THR A 141 5.31 15.07 1.01
C THR A 141 4.11 15.33 0.11
N PHE A 142 3.04 15.93 0.64
CA PHE A 142 1.88 16.32 -0.18
C PHE A 142 2.26 17.38 -1.21
N MET A 143 3.00 18.42 -0.82
CA MET A 143 3.44 19.47 -1.75
C MET A 143 4.33 18.93 -2.87
N LEU A 144 5.32 18.09 -2.53
CA LEU A 144 6.17 17.48 -3.55
C LEU A 144 5.39 16.54 -4.48
N HIS A 145 4.28 15.97 -4.03
CA HIS A 145 3.39 15.24 -4.93
C HIS A 145 2.58 16.17 -5.85
N GLU A 146 2.17 17.34 -5.35
CA GLU A 146 1.44 18.35 -6.14
C GLU A 146 2.34 19.06 -7.16
N CYS A 147 3.59 19.33 -6.79
CA CYS A 147 4.58 20.00 -7.65
C CYS A 147 5.39 19.03 -8.52
N ASP A 148 5.05 17.74 -8.53
CA ASP A 148 5.76 16.75 -9.36
C ASP A 148 5.65 17.15 -10.83
N PRO A 149 6.77 17.48 -11.51
CA PRO A 149 6.77 17.86 -12.91
C PRO A 149 6.22 16.77 -13.83
N GLY A 150 6.05 15.54 -13.32
CA GLY A 150 5.53 14.41 -14.05
C GLY A 150 6.62 13.67 -14.81
N PRO A 151 6.35 12.42 -15.22
CA PRO A 151 7.40 11.50 -15.64
C PRO A 151 7.95 11.82 -17.05
N HIS A 152 7.26 12.67 -17.84
CA HIS A 152 7.68 13.08 -19.18
C HIS A 152 8.95 13.96 -19.19
N GLN A 153 9.24 14.70 -18.11
CA GLN A 153 10.42 15.56 -18.05
C GLN A 153 11.75 14.78 -17.96
N ALA A 154 11.70 13.50 -17.59
CA ALA A 154 12.89 12.64 -17.56
C ALA A 154 13.31 12.17 -18.98
N TRP A 155 12.50 12.46 -20.00
CA TRP A 155 12.73 12.03 -21.38
C TRP A 155 13.33 13.16 -22.22
N ASN A 156 14.33 12.82 -23.02
CA ASN A 156 14.95 13.68 -23.99
C ASN A 156 15.07 12.93 -25.34
N ASP A 157 14.50 13.49 -26.40
CA ASP A 157 14.51 12.91 -27.76
C ASP A 157 14.13 11.41 -27.85
N GLY A 158 13.18 10.97 -27.01
CA GLY A 158 12.64 9.60 -27.02
C GLY A 158 13.38 8.57 -26.17
N ASP A 159 14.42 8.98 -25.43
CA ASP A 159 15.14 8.18 -24.43
C ASP A 159 15.22 8.90 -23.07
N LEU A 160 15.67 8.21 -22.02
CA LEU A 160 15.92 8.78 -20.71
C LEU A 160 17.33 9.37 -20.64
N GLU A 161 17.48 10.48 -19.91
CA GLU A 161 18.78 11.10 -19.70
C GLU A 161 19.65 10.24 -18.76
N SER A 162 20.71 9.61 -19.29
CA SER A 162 21.63 8.81 -18.49
C SER A 162 22.55 9.69 -17.64
N ASN A 163 22.95 9.17 -16.49
CA ASN A 163 23.98 9.75 -15.64
C ASN A 163 24.89 8.65 -15.06
N GLU A 164 26.06 9.05 -14.56
CA GLU A 164 27.08 8.13 -14.03
C GLU A 164 26.52 7.24 -12.91
N ALA A 165 25.69 7.79 -12.01
CA ALA A 165 25.06 7.04 -10.94
C ALA A 165 24.14 5.93 -11.47
N PHE A 166 23.36 6.18 -12.52
CA PHE A 166 22.50 5.18 -13.15
C PHE A 166 23.33 4.07 -13.80
N GLU A 167 24.41 4.41 -14.49
CA GLU A 167 25.30 3.43 -15.11
C GLU A 167 25.96 2.52 -14.08
N ASP A 168 26.40 3.07 -12.94
CA ASP A 168 26.94 2.30 -11.82
C ASP A 168 25.88 1.36 -11.22
N ILE A 169 24.65 1.85 -11.00
CA ILE A 169 23.53 1.04 -10.51
C ILE A 169 23.20 -0.09 -11.48
N PHE A 170 23.18 0.19 -12.79
CA PHE A 170 22.91 -0.81 -13.81
C PHE A 170 23.99 -1.90 -13.83
N LYS A 171 25.26 -1.50 -13.68
CA LYS A 171 26.37 -2.45 -13.57
C LYS A 171 26.24 -3.33 -12.33
N GLU A 172 25.96 -2.74 -11.17
CA GLU A 172 25.70 -3.49 -9.92
C GLU A 172 24.52 -4.47 -10.09
N PHE A 173 23.49 -4.06 -10.83
CA PHE A 173 22.33 -4.91 -11.12
C PHE A 173 22.66 -6.12 -11.99
N LEU A 174 23.61 -6.00 -12.92
CA LEU A 174 24.09 -7.12 -13.72
C LEU A 174 24.92 -8.09 -12.87
N GLU A 175 25.75 -7.57 -11.97
CA GLU A 175 26.59 -8.36 -11.07
C GLU A 175 25.77 -9.20 -10.08
N LEU A 176 24.53 -8.79 -9.75
CA LEU A 176 23.60 -9.60 -8.94
C LEU A 176 23.38 -11.02 -9.49
N ALA A 177 23.46 -11.21 -10.81
CA ALA A 177 23.23 -12.52 -11.42
C ALA A 177 24.28 -13.56 -11.00
N ASP A 178 25.48 -13.09 -10.64
CA ASP A 178 26.64 -13.90 -10.27
C ASP A 178 26.71 -14.23 -8.76
N GLU A 179 25.83 -13.64 -7.94
CA GLU A 179 25.78 -13.91 -6.51
C GLU A 179 25.29 -15.34 -6.21
N PRO A 180 25.92 -16.08 -5.27
CA PRO A 180 25.50 -17.43 -4.92
C PRO A 180 24.17 -17.46 -4.16
N ARG A 181 23.21 -18.29 -4.62
CA ARG A 181 21.83 -18.39 -4.09
C ARG A 181 21.51 -19.77 -3.53
N GLU A 182 22.36 -20.25 -2.62
CA GLU A 182 22.32 -21.63 -2.10
C GLU A 182 21.11 -21.93 -1.21
N ASN A 183 20.48 -20.92 -0.61
CA ASN A 183 19.36 -21.09 0.32
C ASN A 183 18.26 -20.05 0.13
N ASN A 184 17.10 -20.31 0.72
CA ASN A 184 15.94 -19.42 0.66
C ASN A 184 16.18 -17.99 1.18
N ASP A 185 17.07 -17.79 2.16
CA ASP A 185 17.38 -16.45 2.65
C ASP A 185 18.21 -15.64 1.64
N ALA A 186 19.20 -16.25 1.01
CA ALA A 186 19.98 -15.66 -0.08
C ALA A 186 19.09 -15.35 -1.29
N ARG A 187 18.16 -16.25 -1.63
CA ARG A 187 17.15 -16.04 -2.68
C ARG A 187 16.23 -14.86 -2.38
N ARG A 188 15.76 -14.72 -1.13
CA ARG A 188 14.97 -13.55 -0.69
C ARG A 188 15.78 -12.26 -0.70
N HIS A 189 17.05 -12.33 -0.30
CA HIS A 189 17.96 -11.18 -0.35
C HIS A 189 18.17 -10.70 -1.78
N PHE A 190 18.41 -11.62 -2.72
CA PHE A 190 18.55 -11.36 -4.14
C PHE A 190 17.34 -10.61 -4.73
N ILE A 191 16.11 -11.02 -4.38
CA ILE A 191 14.89 -10.30 -4.79
C ILE A 191 14.86 -8.87 -4.21
N ARG A 192 15.20 -8.70 -2.92
CA ARG A 192 15.24 -7.36 -2.29
C ARG A 192 16.28 -6.45 -2.93
N GLN A 193 17.49 -6.96 -3.18
CA GLN A 193 18.55 -6.18 -3.84
C GLN A 193 18.13 -5.79 -5.25
N SER A 194 17.52 -6.71 -6.02
CA SER A 194 16.97 -6.41 -7.34
C SER A 194 15.97 -5.25 -7.29
N GLN A 195 15.04 -5.28 -6.34
CA GLN A 195 14.06 -4.21 -6.14
C GLN A 195 14.71 -2.90 -5.69
N ALA A 196 15.65 -2.95 -4.75
CA ALA A 196 16.35 -1.76 -4.24
C ALA A 196 17.17 -1.07 -5.33
N LEU A 197 17.87 -1.83 -6.18
CA LEU A 197 18.59 -1.28 -7.32
C LEU A 197 17.65 -0.70 -8.37
N LEU A 198 16.49 -1.31 -8.60
CA LEU A 198 15.46 -0.73 -9.47
C LEU A 198 14.94 0.61 -8.91
N GLU A 199 14.65 0.68 -7.61
CA GLU A 199 14.23 1.94 -6.96
C GLU A 199 15.31 3.02 -7.04
N ASN A 200 16.58 2.64 -6.83
CA ASN A 200 17.72 3.54 -6.99
C ASN A 200 17.91 4.01 -8.44
N ALA A 201 17.64 3.14 -9.43
CA ALA A 201 17.70 3.52 -10.84
C ALA A 201 16.61 4.55 -11.19
N PHE A 202 15.38 4.36 -10.70
CA PHE A 202 14.31 5.34 -10.86
C PHE A 202 14.66 6.68 -10.24
N ASP A 203 15.25 6.67 -9.03
CA ASP A 203 15.79 7.88 -8.39
C ASP A 203 16.83 8.58 -9.25
N SER A 204 17.80 7.81 -9.74
CA SER A 204 18.90 8.34 -10.54
C SER A 204 18.38 9.00 -11.81
N LEU A 205 17.38 8.39 -12.44
CA LEU A 205 16.74 8.89 -13.67
C LEU A 205 15.66 9.94 -13.41
N ARG A 206 15.51 10.41 -12.16
CA ARG A 206 14.52 11.44 -11.78
C ARG A 206 13.07 11.02 -12.09
N ILE A 207 12.77 9.72 -11.97
CA ILE A 207 11.44 9.14 -12.16
C ILE A 207 10.85 8.75 -10.80
N SER A 208 9.53 8.83 -10.65
CA SER A 208 8.88 8.46 -9.38
C SER A 208 9.07 6.98 -9.03
N LYS A 209 9.67 6.72 -7.85
CA LYS A 209 9.78 5.37 -7.24
C LYS A 209 8.48 4.60 -7.15
N LEU A 210 7.34 5.29 -7.05
CA LEU A 210 6.03 4.63 -7.00
C LEU A 210 5.78 3.75 -8.23
N LEU A 211 6.41 4.08 -9.36
CA LEU A 211 6.34 3.32 -10.60
C LEU A 211 7.37 2.17 -10.67
N ALA A 212 8.34 2.13 -9.74
CA ALA A 212 9.25 1.00 -9.53
C ALA A 212 8.65 -0.07 -8.61
N GLU A 213 7.56 0.23 -7.89
CA GLU A 213 6.89 -0.76 -7.06
C GLU A 213 6.31 -1.88 -7.93
N VAL A 214 6.53 -3.12 -7.48
CA VAL A 214 6.01 -4.30 -8.17
C VAL A 214 4.48 -4.25 -8.20
N PRO A 215 3.83 -4.46 -9.35
CA PRO A 215 2.37 -4.41 -9.46
C PRO A 215 1.69 -5.33 -8.45
N GLU A 216 0.67 -4.85 -7.72
CA GLU A 216 -0.07 -5.67 -6.76
C GLU A 216 -0.73 -6.89 -7.44
N ASP A 217 -1.10 -6.74 -8.71
CA ASP A 217 -1.76 -7.75 -9.53
C ASP A 217 -0.77 -8.62 -10.31
N LEU A 218 0.53 -8.62 -9.94
CA LEU A 218 1.57 -9.44 -10.58
C LEU A 218 1.17 -10.92 -10.66
N PHE A 219 0.40 -11.41 -9.69
CA PHE A 219 -0.05 -12.81 -9.58
C PHE A 219 -1.51 -13.03 -10.02
N ASP A 220 -2.20 -12.03 -10.55
CA ASP A 220 -3.54 -12.19 -11.14
C ASP A 220 -3.42 -12.57 -12.62
N GLU A 221 -3.85 -13.78 -13.00
CA GLU A 221 -3.80 -14.27 -14.39
C GLU A 221 -4.41 -13.30 -15.43
N LYS A 222 -5.37 -12.46 -15.01
CA LYS A 222 -6.02 -11.46 -15.89
C LYS A 222 -5.27 -10.15 -16.00
N ALA A 223 -4.29 -9.89 -15.14
CA ALA A 223 -3.59 -8.61 -15.02
C ALA A 223 -2.05 -8.73 -14.99
N THR A 224 -1.48 -9.94 -14.81
CA THR A 224 -0.04 -10.19 -14.85
C THR A 224 0.55 -9.60 -16.13
N PRO A 225 1.61 -8.79 -16.06
CA PRO A 225 2.21 -8.21 -17.26
C PRO A 225 2.66 -9.27 -18.26
N THR A 226 2.43 -9.03 -19.56
CA THR A 226 2.76 -10.01 -20.61
C THR A 226 4.25 -10.16 -20.84
N TYR A 227 5.07 -9.17 -20.48
CA TYR A 227 6.53 -9.24 -20.61
C TYR A 227 7.21 -10.24 -19.66
N ILE A 228 6.44 -10.91 -18.80
CA ILE A 228 6.90 -12.00 -17.93
C ILE A 228 6.74 -13.36 -18.61
N ASP A 229 5.68 -13.53 -19.41
CA ASP A 229 5.28 -14.81 -20.01
C ASP A 229 5.77 -14.97 -21.45
N PHE A 230 5.95 -13.85 -22.16
CA PHE A 230 6.25 -13.83 -23.59
C PHE A 230 7.69 -13.40 -23.86
N ALA A 231 8.26 -13.87 -24.97
CA ALA A 231 9.62 -13.49 -25.40
C ALA A 231 9.67 -12.04 -25.91
N PRO A 232 10.80 -11.32 -25.78
CA PRO A 232 10.97 -9.94 -26.27
C PRO A 232 10.64 -9.72 -27.75
N SER A 233 10.74 -10.78 -28.56
CA SER A 233 10.43 -10.76 -30.00
C SER A 233 8.93 -10.82 -30.30
N SER A 234 8.08 -11.08 -29.31
CA SER A 234 6.63 -11.24 -29.48
C SER A 234 5.89 -9.90 -29.39
N ALA A 235 4.76 -9.80 -30.10
CA ALA A 235 3.91 -8.61 -30.03
C ALA A 235 3.25 -8.46 -28.66
N GLU A 236 2.92 -9.58 -28.01
CA GLU A 236 2.36 -9.60 -26.66
C GLU A 236 3.30 -9.00 -25.63
N PHE A 237 4.61 -9.29 -25.71
CA PHE A 237 5.62 -8.71 -24.81
C PHE A 237 5.58 -7.18 -24.84
N SER A 238 5.56 -6.60 -26.04
CA SER A 238 5.62 -5.14 -26.23
C SER A 238 4.28 -4.45 -26.01
N TYR A 239 3.20 -4.95 -26.63
CA TYR A 239 1.91 -4.25 -26.69
C TYR A 239 0.89 -4.73 -25.65
N GLY A 240 1.08 -5.91 -25.06
CA GLY A 240 0.09 -6.54 -24.18
C GLY A 240 -0.84 -7.50 -24.93
N ARG A 241 -1.78 -8.11 -24.19
CA ARG A 241 -2.79 -9.02 -24.76
C ARG A 241 -3.99 -9.18 -23.83
N ASN A 242 -5.20 -9.15 -24.39
CA ASN A 242 -6.45 -9.40 -23.66
C ASN A 242 -6.65 -8.52 -22.40
N GLY A 243 -6.21 -7.26 -22.46
CA GLY A 243 -6.27 -6.35 -21.32
C GLY A 243 -5.09 -6.44 -20.34
N ARG A 244 -4.15 -7.39 -20.54
CA ARG A 244 -2.90 -7.48 -19.77
C ARG A 244 -1.86 -6.48 -20.30
N PRO A 245 -1.14 -5.76 -19.44
CA PRO A 245 -0.19 -4.73 -19.85
C PRO A 245 1.11 -5.32 -20.44
N GLY A 246 1.57 -4.78 -21.57
CA GLY A 246 2.90 -5.04 -22.15
C GLY A 246 3.93 -3.98 -21.77
N LEU A 247 5.18 -4.14 -22.21
CA LEU A 247 6.29 -3.27 -21.83
C LEU A 247 6.07 -1.80 -22.27
N LEU A 248 5.44 -1.56 -23.42
CA LEU A 248 5.17 -0.20 -23.89
C LEU A 248 4.13 0.53 -23.04
N SER A 249 3.26 -0.19 -22.34
CA SER A 249 2.36 0.43 -21.36
C SER A 249 3.13 1.00 -20.16
N VAL A 250 4.26 0.35 -19.79
CA VAL A 250 5.18 0.86 -18.77
C VAL A 250 5.90 2.10 -19.31
N LYS A 251 6.43 2.03 -20.54
CA LYS A 251 7.04 3.20 -21.21
C LYS A 251 6.12 4.42 -21.23
N SER A 252 4.86 4.22 -21.63
CA SER A 252 3.85 5.28 -21.68
C SER A 252 3.51 5.85 -20.30
N LYS A 253 3.37 5.00 -19.27
CA LYS A 253 3.16 5.45 -17.88
C LYS A 253 4.33 6.28 -17.34
N LEU A 254 5.54 5.97 -17.81
CA LEU A 254 6.75 6.71 -17.49
C LEU A 254 6.89 7.99 -18.32
N GLY A 255 5.90 8.36 -19.15
CA GLY A 255 5.93 9.58 -19.95
C GLY A 255 6.73 9.50 -21.24
N GLY A 256 7.21 8.30 -21.62
CA GLY A 256 7.94 8.10 -22.86
C GLY A 256 7.03 8.18 -24.08
N GLU A 257 7.50 8.85 -25.13
CA GLU A 257 6.75 8.99 -26.37
C GLU A 257 6.56 7.62 -27.06
N LEU A 258 5.33 7.39 -27.50
CA LEU A 258 4.95 6.25 -28.34
C LEU A 258 4.56 6.79 -29.70
N THR A 259 4.98 6.09 -30.76
CA THR A 259 4.51 6.40 -32.10
C THR A 259 2.99 6.14 -32.20
N PRO A 260 2.25 6.84 -33.09
CA PRO A 260 0.81 6.63 -33.26
C PRO A 260 0.44 5.16 -33.54
N ASN A 261 1.32 4.43 -34.25
CA ASN A 261 1.14 3.01 -34.53
C ASN A 261 1.30 2.14 -33.27
N GLU A 262 2.25 2.46 -32.40
CA GLU A 262 2.44 1.74 -31.14
C GLU A 262 1.28 1.99 -30.18
N GLN A 263 0.81 3.24 -30.10
CA GLN A 263 -0.33 3.61 -29.27
C GLN A 263 -1.61 2.92 -29.75
N ALA A 264 -1.84 2.85 -31.06
CA ALA A 264 -2.98 2.13 -31.64
C ALA A 264 -2.94 0.62 -31.34
N ARG A 265 -1.78 -0.03 -31.49
CA ARG A 265 -1.61 -1.46 -31.18
C ARG A 265 -1.75 -1.76 -29.70
N MET A 266 -1.25 -0.88 -28.83
CA MET A 266 -1.44 -0.98 -27.39
C MET A 266 -2.92 -0.85 -27.01
N GLN A 267 -3.66 0.09 -27.60
CA GLN A 267 -5.10 0.24 -27.38
C GLN A 267 -5.92 -0.93 -27.94
N GLU A 268 -5.47 -1.55 -29.04
CA GLU A 268 -6.09 -2.74 -29.58
C GLU A 268 -5.88 -3.95 -28.66
N ALA A 269 -4.66 -4.11 -28.13
CA ALA A 269 -4.32 -5.15 -27.16
C ALA A 269 -5.01 -4.99 -25.80
N SER A 270 -5.32 -3.74 -25.41
CA SER A 270 -6.03 -3.43 -24.17
C SER A 270 -7.54 -3.66 -24.26
N LYS A 271 -8.11 -3.73 -25.48
CA LYS A 271 -9.52 -4.09 -25.68
C LYS A 271 -9.70 -5.57 -25.31
N LYS A 272 -10.51 -5.85 -24.30
CA LYS A 272 -11.02 -7.20 -24.07
C LYS A 272 -11.75 -7.63 -25.33
N ARG A 273 -11.49 -8.86 -25.80
CA ARG A 273 -12.24 -9.43 -26.91
C ARG A 273 -13.68 -9.61 -26.44
N ASP A 274 -14.55 -8.66 -26.79
CA ASP A 274 -15.98 -8.79 -26.52
C ASP A 274 -16.46 -10.07 -27.20
N ALA A 275 -17.03 -10.97 -26.41
CA ALA A 275 -17.85 -12.05 -26.97
C ALA A 275 -18.90 -11.39 -27.89
N PRO A 276 -19.18 -11.97 -29.08
CA PRO A 276 -19.92 -11.28 -30.11
C PRO A 276 -21.28 -10.82 -29.61
N ALA A 277 -21.62 -9.57 -29.93
CA ALA A 277 -22.81 -8.86 -29.54
C ALA A 277 -24.09 -9.65 -29.90
N ALA A 278 -24.64 -10.35 -28.92
CA ALA A 278 -26.01 -10.82 -28.97
C ALA A 278 -26.94 -9.70 -28.48
N GLY A 279 -27.27 -8.80 -29.42
CA GLY A 279 -28.52 -8.05 -29.51
C GLY A 279 -28.92 -7.18 -28.31
N GLU A 280 -28.90 -5.86 -28.51
CA GLU A 280 -29.86 -4.97 -27.88
C GLU A 280 -31.29 -5.43 -28.19
N ARG A 281 -31.98 -6.01 -27.21
CA ARG A 281 -33.36 -5.68 -26.84
C ARG A 281 -33.87 -6.52 -25.69
N GLY A 282 -34.50 -5.83 -24.74
CA GLY A 282 -35.50 -6.39 -23.83
C GLY A 282 -34.92 -6.80 -22.49
N TRP A 283 -35.50 -6.25 -21.42
CA TRP A 283 -35.42 -6.74 -20.05
C TRP A 283 -35.12 -8.25 -19.99
N ARG A 284 -33.88 -8.59 -19.64
CA ARG A 284 -33.57 -9.98 -19.30
C ARG A 284 -34.14 -10.24 -17.92
N LYS A 285 -35.09 -11.17 -17.84
CA LYS A 285 -35.45 -11.83 -16.58
C LYS A 285 -34.15 -12.32 -15.93
N ARG A 286 -33.88 -11.85 -14.71
CA ARG A 286 -32.68 -12.16 -13.92
C ARG A 286 -32.51 -13.68 -13.81
N ALA A 287 -31.28 -14.14 -14.04
CA ALA A 287 -30.88 -15.45 -13.57
C ALA A 287 -30.78 -15.37 -12.04
N ARG A 288 -31.72 -16.01 -11.34
CA ARG A 288 -31.66 -16.18 -9.89
C ARG A 288 -30.35 -16.91 -9.54
N ARG A 289 -29.63 -16.46 -8.51
CA ARG A 289 -28.48 -17.21 -7.99
C ARG A 289 -28.99 -18.55 -7.48
N ALA A 290 -28.37 -19.65 -7.90
CA ALA A 290 -28.82 -21.01 -7.60
C ALA A 290 -28.92 -21.35 -6.09
N ASN A 291 -28.25 -20.58 -5.21
CA ASN A 291 -28.08 -20.93 -3.79
C ASN A 291 -28.52 -19.84 -2.77
N GLY A 292 -29.21 -18.76 -3.19
CA GLY A 292 -29.63 -17.68 -2.29
C GLY A 292 -28.48 -16.92 -1.60
N TYR A 293 -28.78 -15.83 -0.90
CA TYR A 293 -27.82 -15.06 -0.10
C TYR A 293 -27.77 -15.63 1.33
N THR A 294 -26.62 -16.20 1.72
CA THR A 294 -26.41 -16.87 3.02
C THR A 294 -25.07 -16.48 3.63
N MET A 295 -24.91 -16.69 4.94
CA MET A 295 -23.70 -16.32 5.67
C MET A 295 -23.32 -17.39 6.69
N THR A 296 -22.06 -17.84 6.65
CA THR A 296 -21.51 -18.79 7.62
C THR A 296 -20.83 -18.07 8.78
N LEU A 297 -20.53 -18.79 9.87
CA LEU A 297 -19.76 -18.25 10.99
C LEU A 297 -18.38 -17.74 10.55
N ALA A 298 -17.74 -18.46 9.62
CA ALA A 298 -16.46 -18.04 9.03
C ALA A 298 -16.58 -16.71 8.28
N ASN A 299 -17.74 -16.44 7.67
CA ASN A 299 -17.98 -15.17 7.00
C ASN A 299 -18.15 -14.01 7.99
N ALA A 300 -18.84 -14.24 9.11
CA ALA A 300 -18.96 -13.24 10.18
C ALA A 300 -17.59 -12.91 10.79
N ASP A 301 -16.76 -13.93 10.95
CA ASP A 301 -15.37 -13.76 11.39
C ASP A 301 -14.49 -13.05 10.36
N GLY A 302 -14.72 -13.32 9.08
CA GLY A 302 -14.12 -12.55 7.99
C GLY A 302 -14.43 -11.06 8.13
N ASP A 303 -15.70 -10.68 8.22
CA ASP A 303 -16.10 -9.26 8.33
C ASP A 303 -15.49 -8.57 9.57
N ILE A 304 -15.52 -9.22 10.74
CA ILE A 304 -14.92 -8.70 11.98
C ILE A 304 -13.41 -8.47 11.78
N THR A 305 -12.73 -9.44 11.18
CA THR A 305 -11.28 -9.40 10.96
C THR A 305 -10.92 -8.32 9.95
N LEU A 306 -11.69 -8.17 8.88
CA LEU A 306 -11.55 -7.10 7.90
C LEU A 306 -11.63 -5.73 8.59
N ILE A 307 -12.69 -5.47 9.36
CA ILE A 307 -12.88 -4.18 10.02
C ILE A 307 -11.77 -3.92 11.04
N GLN A 308 -11.43 -4.90 11.87
CA GLN A 308 -10.33 -4.76 12.86
C GLN A 308 -8.98 -4.48 12.20
N THR A 309 -8.74 -5.06 11.03
CA THR A 309 -7.52 -4.85 10.26
C THR A 309 -7.49 -3.47 9.61
N LEU A 310 -8.60 -3.03 9.04
CA LEU A 310 -8.74 -1.70 8.44
C LEU A 310 -8.49 -0.58 9.45
N VAL A 311 -8.85 -0.81 10.72
CA VAL A 311 -8.72 0.18 11.80
C VAL A 311 -7.46 -0.01 12.66
N GLY A 312 -6.57 -0.94 12.30
CA GLY A 312 -5.30 -1.15 13.02
C GLY A 312 -5.44 -1.77 14.42
N LEU A 313 -6.54 -2.49 14.69
CA LEU A 313 -6.70 -3.34 15.88
C LEU A 313 -6.15 -4.75 15.69
N ARG A 314 -6.02 -5.19 14.43
CA ARG A 314 -5.36 -6.43 14.02
C ARG A 314 -4.29 -6.14 12.98
N ASP A 315 -3.34 -7.07 12.87
CA ASP A 315 -2.29 -6.98 11.87
C ASP A 315 -2.87 -7.13 10.46
N ARG A 316 -2.31 -6.38 9.50
CA ARG A 316 -2.74 -6.44 8.08
C ARG A 316 -2.58 -7.82 7.44
N ASP A 317 -1.74 -8.66 8.01
CA ASP A 317 -1.52 -10.03 7.57
C ASP A 317 -2.68 -10.98 7.92
N GLU A 318 -3.63 -10.52 8.75
CA GLU A 318 -4.84 -11.26 9.11
C GLU A 318 -6.03 -10.93 8.20
N LEU A 319 -5.84 -10.18 7.10
CA LEU A 319 -6.90 -9.88 6.13
C LEU A 319 -7.59 -11.18 5.68
N PRO A 320 -8.93 -11.27 5.80
CA PRO A 320 -9.67 -12.46 5.38
C PRO A 320 -9.62 -12.63 3.86
N ASP A 321 -9.68 -13.88 3.41
CA ASP A 321 -9.72 -14.21 1.98
C ASP A 321 -11.04 -13.71 1.36
N SER A 322 -11.04 -13.43 0.05
CA SER A 322 -12.23 -12.89 -0.64
C SER A 322 -13.46 -13.79 -0.54
N GLU A 323 -13.26 -15.11 -0.40
CA GLU A 323 -14.34 -16.10 -0.20
C GLU A 323 -14.98 -16.00 1.19
N GLN A 324 -14.28 -15.41 2.17
CA GLN A 324 -14.80 -15.19 3.51
C GLN A 324 -15.66 -13.91 3.59
N ILE A 325 -15.52 -12.97 2.65
CA ILE A 325 -16.28 -11.72 2.61
C ILE A 325 -17.49 -11.88 1.70
N VAL A 326 -18.67 -12.12 2.30
CA VAL A 326 -19.92 -12.37 1.55
C VAL A 326 -20.51 -11.09 0.96
N THR A 327 -20.24 -9.95 1.57
CA THR A 327 -20.78 -8.65 1.11
C THR A 327 -19.69 -7.61 1.18
N PRO A 328 -18.93 -7.45 0.09
CA PRO A 328 -17.93 -6.40 0.02
C PRO A 328 -18.64 -5.04 0.00
N THR A 329 -18.22 -4.13 0.87
CA THR A 329 -18.40 -2.68 0.65
C THR A 329 -17.32 -2.15 -0.27
N PHE A 330 -17.55 -0.98 -0.85
CA PHE A 330 -16.54 -0.33 -1.67
C PHE A 330 -15.26 -0.08 -0.86
N ARG A 331 -14.09 -0.24 -1.52
CA ARG A 331 -12.78 -0.04 -0.87
C ARG A 331 -12.69 1.38 -0.34
N TYR A 332 -12.43 1.50 0.96
CA TYR A 332 -12.22 2.79 1.57
C TYR A 332 -11.06 3.53 0.90
N ARG A 333 -11.25 4.81 0.64
CA ARG A 333 -10.17 5.73 0.34
C ARG A 333 -9.15 5.69 1.47
N ALA A 334 -7.98 5.13 1.20
CA ALA A 334 -6.96 4.84 2.21
C ALA A 334 -6.53 6.11 2.97
N ASP A 335 -6.48 7.25 2.29
CA ASP A 335 -6.16 8.55 2.86
C ASP A 335 -7.23 9.05 3.85
N ILE A 336 -8.51 8.84 3.55
CA ILE A 336 -9.63 9.25 4.41
C ILE A 336 -9.70 8.36 5.65
N ILE A 337 -9.59 7.03 5.49
CA ILE A 337 -9.57 6.12 6.64
C ILE A 337 -8.36 6.37 7.54
N GLN A 338 -7.17 6.60 6.98
CA GLN A 338 -5.98 6.95 7.77
C GLN A 338 -6.20 8.18 8.66
N ARG A 339 -6.85 9.22 8.13
CA ARG A 339 -7.18 10.44 8.91
C ARG A 339 -8.15 10.18 10.07
N TYR A 340 -9.00 9.16 9.96
CA TYR A 340 -10.00 8.84 10.97
C TYR A 340 -9.60 7.66 11.86
N LEU A 341 -8.50 6.98 11.51
CA LEU A 341 -8.04 5.73 12.11
C LEU A 341 -7.98 5.80 13.63
N GLY A 342 -7.37 6.86 14.19
CA GLY A 342 -7.24 7.01 15.64
C GLY A 342 -8.59 7.09 16.37
N THR A 343 -9.57 7.80 15.81
CA THR A 343 -10.91 7.93 16.39
C THR A 343 -11.71 6.63 16.22
N ILE A 344 -11.68 6.03 15.03
CA ILE A 344 -12.36 4.75 14.77
C ILE A 344 -11.79 3.64 15.67
N SER A 345 -10.46 3.58 15.80
CA SER A 345 -9.77 2.62 16.69
C SER A 345 -10.26 2.72 18.13
N LEU A 346 -10.41 3.95 18.64
CA LEU A 346 -10.86 4.19 20.01
C LEU A 346 -12.31 3.72 20.21
N GLU A 347 -13.21 4.09 19.31
CA GLU A 347 -14.62 3.67 19.33
C GLU A 347 -14.75 2.14 19.25
N LEU A 348 -14.01 1.50 18.34
CA LEU A 348 -14.06 0.06 18.17
C LEU A 348 -13.42 -0.69 19.34
N LYS A 349 -12.39 -0.13 20.01
CA LYS A 349 -11.86 -0.68 21.28
C LYS A 349 -12.90 -0.70 22.39
N VAL A 350 -13.71 0.36 22.50
CA VAL A 350 -14.81 0.42 23.48
C VAL A 350 -15.83 -0.68 23.21
N ILE A 351 -16.24 -0.87 21.95
CA ILE A 351 -17.19 -1.91 21.56
C ILE A 351 -16.59 -3.31 21.76
N HIS A 352 -15.33 -3.49 21.35
CA HIS A 352 -14.61 -4.75 21.53
C HIS A 352 -14.52 -5.15 23.00
N GLY A 353 -14.26 -4.19 23.91
CA GLY A 353 -14.25 -4.42 25.35
C GLY A 353 -15.64 -4.63 25.96
N ALA A 354 -16.67 -3.97 25.45
CA ALA A 354 -18.01 -3.98 26.02
C ALA A 354 -18.83 -5.23 25.65
N TYR A 355 -18.76 -5.68 24.39
CA TYR A 355 -19.68 -6.69 23.89
C TYR A 355 -19.08 -8.10 23.94
N TYR A 356 -17.88 -8.33 23.41
CA TYR A 356 -17.19 -9.62 23.48
C TYR A 356 -15.81 -9.60 22.76
N ALA A 357 -14.76 -10.25 23.31
CA ALA A 357 -13.49 -10.49 22.60
C ALA A 357 -13.65 -11.69 21.66
N PRO A 358 -13.68 -11.57 20.32
CA PRO A 358 -14.24 -12.55 19.37
C PRO A 358 -13.84 -14.04 19.51
N GLY A 359 -12.85 -14.43 20.30
CA GLY A 359 -12.34 -15.81 20.42
C GLY A 359 -13.04 -16.81 21.37
N ALA A 360 -14.09 -16.47 22.13
CA ALA A 360 -14.71 -17.36 23.15
C ALA A 360 -16.20 -17.02 23.50
N PRO A 361 -17.15 -17.17 22.56
CA PRO A 361 -18.53 -16.72 22.69
C PRO A 361 -19.22 -17.16 24.01
N PRO A 362 -20.21 -16.40 24.51
CA PRO A 362 -20.84 -16.66 25.80
C PRO A 362 -21.57 -18.02 25.81
N SER A 363 -21.17 -18.90 26.73
CA SER A 363 -21.73 -20.27 26.86
C SER A 363 -23.16 -20.35 27.41
N LYS A 364 -23.71 -19.25 27.94
CA LYS A 364 -25.08 -19.20 28.50
C LYS A 364 -26.03 -18.50 27.52
N VAL A 365 -27.10 -19.18 27.11
CA VAL A 365 -28.16 -18.66 26.22
C VAL A 365 -28.74 -17.33 26.70
N ALA A 366 -29.05 -17.18 27.98
CA ALA A 366 -29.59 -15.92 28.53
C ALA A 366 -28.61 -14.74 28.41
N LYS A 367 -27.30 -14.99 28.51
CA LYS A 367 -26.27 -13.96 28.33
C LYS A 367 -26.11 -13.59 26.86
N ARG A 368 -26.19 -14.57 25.95
CA ARG A 368 -26.17 -14.36 24.50
C ARG A 368 -27.36 -13.53 24.03
N ASN A 369 -28.58 -13.87 24.43
CA ASN A 369 -29.79 -13.15 24.01
C ASN A 369 -29.78 -11.70 24.51
N ARG A 370 -29.34 -11.47 25.76
CA ARG A 370 -29.13 -10.12 26.27
C ARG A 370 -28.13 -9.32 25.42
N LEU A 371 -27.02 -9.93 25.00
CA LEU A 371 -26.04 -9.26 24.14
C LEU A 371 -26.57 -8.98 22.73
N LEU A 372 -27.40 -9.85 22.17
CA LEU A 372 -28.09 -9.60 20.91
C LEU A 372 -29.05 -8.41 21.03
N GLU A 373 -29.82 -8.33 22.12
CA GLU A 373 -30.69 -7.18 22.42
C GLU A 373 -29.87 -5.88 22.61
N ASP A 374 -28.79 -5.93 23.40
CA ASP A 374 -27.90 -4.79 23.63
C ASP A 374 -27.24 -4.30 22.33
N LEU A 375 -26.86 -5.21 21.41
CA LEU A 375 -26.32 -4.87 20.10
C LEU A 375 -27.38 -4.25 19.18
N THR A 376 -28.60 -4.79 19.14
CA THR A 376 -29.70 -4.22 18.37
C THR A 376 -30.01 -2.79 18.83
N LEU A 377 -30.10 -2.56 20.15
CA LEU A 377 -30.29 -1.22 20.72
C LEU A 377 -29.12 -0.28 20.36
N GLY A 378 -27.88 -0.76 20.47
CA GLY A 378 -26.69 0.00 20.12
C GLY A 378 -26.63 0.39 18.64
N ILE A 379 -27.00 -0.53 17.73
CA ILE A 379 -27.07 -0.28 16.29
C ILE A 379 -28.15 0.76 15.98
N ASN A 380 -29.34 0.64 16.56
CA ASN A 380 -30.44 1.60 16.32
C ASN A 380 -30.08 3.01 16.83
N HIS A 381 -29.53 3.12 18.04
CA HIS A 381 -29.05 4.41 18.56
C HIS A 381 -27.96 5.01 17.67
N ALA A 382 -27.00 4.20 17.21
CA ALA A 382 -25.96 4.64 16.31
C ALA A 382 -26.51 5.10 14.95
N ARG A 383 -27.52 4.43 14.39
CA ARG A 383 -28.21 4.84 13.16
C ARG A 383 -28.87 6.20 13.33
N GLU A 384 -29.62 6.41 14.42
CA GLU A 384 -30.27 7.70 14.71
C GLU A 384 -29.25 8.84 14.88
N GLU A 385 -28.16 8.57 15.60
CA GLU A 385 -27.08 9.54 15.79
C GLU A 385 -26.38 9.86 14.46
N ALA A 386 -26.08 8.85 13.65
CA ALA A 386 -25.46 9.02 12.34
C ALA A 386 -26.36 9.83 11.41
N LEU A 387 -27.67 9.56 11.35
CA LEU A 387 -28.63 10.36 10.58
C LEU A 387 -28.64 11.83 11.02
N ARG A 388 -28.72 12.07 12.33
CA ARG A 388 -28.69 13.44 12.89
C ARG A 388 -27.41 14.20 12.54
N LEU A 389 -26.26 13.51 12.56
CA LEU A 389 -24.97 14.10 12.21
C LEU A 389 -24.79 14.26 10.71
N ARG A 390 -25.29 13.29 9.94
CA ARG A 390 -25.33 13.30 8.48
C ARG A 390 -26.10 14.49 7.97
N ASP A 391 -27.20 14.91 8.61
CA ASP A 391 -27.96 16.10 8.19
C ASP A 391 -27.26 17.45 8.50
N SER A 392 -26.11 17.43 9.20
CA SER A 392 -25.39 18.64 9.58
C SER A 392 -24.41 19.14 8.51
N LYS A 393 -24.33 20.47 8.32
CA LYS A 393 -23.33 21.12 7.46
C LYS A 393 -21.91 21.15 8.03
N SER A 394 -21.71 20.75 9.29
CA SER A 394 -20.40 20.79 9.94
C SER A 394 -19.47 19.68 9.45
N PRO A 395 -18.24 19.99 8.99
CA PRO A 395 -17.25 18.98 8.60
C PRO A 395 -16.93 17.96 9.69
N ALA A 396 -16.96 18.38 10.96
CA ALA A 396 -16.74 17.49 12.10
C ALA A 396 -17.90 16.50 12.27
N ASN A 397 -19.14 16.93 12.03
CA ASN A 397 -20.31 16.06 12.10
C ASN A 397 -20.35 15.06 10.95
N ILE A 398 -19.97 15.49 9.74
CA ILE A 398 -19.81 14.62 8.57
C ILE A 398 -18.74 13.54 8.84
N LYS A 399 -17.58 13.93 9.41
CA LYS A 399 -16.56 12.99 9.87
C LYS A 399 -17.15 11.98 10.87
N ASN A 400 -17.87 12.45 11.88
CA ASN A 400 -18.43 11.58 12.91
C ASN A 400 -19.50 10.63 12.36
N ALA A 401 -20.34 11.06 11.40
CA ALA A 401 -21.30 10.21 10.72
C ALA A 401 -20.61 9.03 10.01
N ARG A 402 -19.50 9.27 9.30
CA ARG A 402 -18.69 8.20 8.67
C ARG A 402 -18.12 7.22 9.68
N ILE A 403 -17.62 7.72 10.82
CA ILE A 403 -17.09 6.88 11.90
C ILE A 403 -18.19 5.99 12.47
N ILE A 404 -19.38 6.55 12.68
CA ILE A 404 -20.53 5.80 13.19
C ILE A 404 -21.04 4.77 12.16
N ALA A 405 -20.98 5.05 10.86
CA ALA A 405 -21.30 4.05 9.84
C ALA A 405 -20.39 2.81 9.92
N VAL A 406 -19.07 3.01 10.10
CA VAL A 406 -18.11 1.89 10.32
C VAL A 406 -18.41 1.17 11.65
N LYS A 407 -18.78 1.92 12.68
CA LYS A 407 -19.20 1.40 13.99
C LYS A 407 -20.39 0.45 13.86
N ILE A 408 -21.41 0.84 13.09
CA ILE A 408 -22.61 0.04 12.84
C ILE A 408 -22.26 -1.29 12.16
N GLN A 409 -21.43 -1.26 11.11
CA GLN A 409 -20.98 -2.48 10.44
C GLN A 409 -20.29 -3.44 11.41
N TYR A 410 -19.38 -2.93 12.25
CA TYR A 410 -18.68 -3.75 13.24
C TYR A 410 -19.64 -4.38 14.25
N MET A 411 -20.60 -3.61 14.79
CA MET A 411 -21.61 -4.12 15.71
C MET A 411 -22.51 -5.17 15.04
N ARG A 412 -22.87 -4.98 13.77
CA ARG A 412 -23.67 -5.96 13.02
C ARG A 412 -22.89 -7.23 12.71
N SER A 413 -21.59 -7.16 12.42
CA SER A 413 -20.76 -8.36 12.26
C SER A 413 -20.64 -9.15 13.56
N LEU A 414 -20.52 -8.47 14.71
CA LEU A 414 -20.58 -9.10 16.03
C LEU A 414 -21.95 -9.74 16.31
N TYR A 415 -23.04 -9.06 15.92
CA TYR A 415 -24.40 -9.60 16.01
C TYR A 415 -24.54 -10.89 15.21
N MET A 416 -24.09 -10.90 13.94
CA MET A 416 -24.13 -12.09 13.09
C MET A 416 -23.30 -13.24 13.66
N LYS A 417 -22.11 -12.95 14.20
CA LYS A 417 -21.29 -13.97 14.87
C LYS A 417 -22.04 -14.60 16.06
N LEU A 418 -22.64 -13.77 16.92
CA LEU A 418 -23.40 -14.23 18.08
C LEU A 418 -24.64 -15.04 17.68
N LEU A 419 -25.34 -14.63 16.62
CA LEU A 419 -26.51 -15.32 16.09
C LEU A 419 -26.13 -16.69 15.51
N LEU A 420 -25.10 -16.75 14.68
CA LEU A 420 -24.65 -17.97 14.00
C LEU A 420 -23.93 -18.95 14.95
N SER A 421 -23.36 -18.48 16.05
CA SER A 421 -22.75 -19.32 17.10
C SER A 421 -23.75 -19.90 18.10
N ALA A 422 -25.06 -19.77 17.85
CA ALA A 422 -26.07 -20.16 18.81
C ALA A 422 -26.30 -21.68 18.88
N GLU A 423 -26.23 -22.22 20.10
CA GLU A 423 -26.79 -23.53 20.45
C GLU A 423 -28.03 -23.34 21.36
N PRO A 424 -29.18 -23.97 21.07
CA PRO A 424 -29.56 -24.60 19.79
C PRO A 424 -29.59 -23.56 18.65
N PRO A 425 -29.50 -24.01 17.37
CA PRO A 425 -29.49 -23.12 16.21
C PRO A 425 -30.75 -22.25 16.16
N VAL A 426 -30.54 -21.00 15.73
CA VAL A 426 -31.59 -19.99 15.57
C VAL A 426 -32.49 -20.38 14.38
N SER A 427 -33.77 -19.98 14.38
CA SER A 427 -34.65 -20.28 13.24
C SER A 427 -34.15 -19.62 11.95
N GLU A 428 -34.41 -20.27 10.81
CA GLU A 428 -34.04 -19.74 9.50
C GLU A 428 -34.63 -18.35 9.24
N GLU A 429 -35.86 -18.10 9.72
CA GLU A 429 -36.51 -16.80 9.64
C GLU A 429 -35.75 -15.69 10.38
N GLN A 430 -35.23 -16.01 11.57
CA GLN A 430 -34.43 -15.05 12.34
C GLN A 430 -33.07 -14.78 11.69
N ILE A 431 -32.46 -15.79 11.06
CA ILE A 431 -31.21 -15.63 10.29
C ILE A 431 -31.48 -14.79 9.04
N ARG A 432 -32.58 -15.05 8.32
CA ARG A 432 -33.01 -14.30 7.14
C ARG A 432 -33.27 -12.84 7.48
N GLN A 433 -34.03 -12.54 8.54
CA GLN A 433 -34.26 -11.16 8.98
C GLN A 433 -32.95 -10.46 9.37
N ALA A 434 -32.05 -11.15 10.05
CA ALA A 434 -30.73 -10.59 10.41
C ALA A 434 -29.86 -10.29 9.17
N LEU A 435 -29.98 -11.09 8.10
CA LEU A 435 -29.30 -10.86 6.83
C LEU A 435 -29.89 -9.64 6.09
N ILE A 436 -31.22 -9.45 6.14
CA ILE A 436 -31.88 -8.24 5.62
C ILE A 436 -31.39 -7.00 6.39
N ASP A 437 -31.44 -7.05 7.72
CA ASP A 437 -30.97 -5.94 8.57
C ASP A 437 -29.50 -5.60 8.32
N ARG A 438 -28.68 -6.62 8.01
CA ARG A 438 -27.28 -6.45 7.64
C ARG A 438 -27.14 -5.77 6.28
N LEU A 439 -27.92 -6.14 5.27
CA LEU A 439 -27.93 -5.45 3.97
C LEU A 439 -28.35 -3.98 4.14
N ASP A 440 -29.36 -3.72 4.98
CA ASP A 440 -29.75 -2.34 5.33
C ASP A 440 -28.59 -1.55 5.97
N ASP A 441 -27.81 -2.18 6.88
CA ASP A 441 -26.64 -1.54 7.49
C ASP A 441 -25.51 -1.25 6.49
N TRP A 442 -25.32 -2.12 5.50
CA TRP A 442 -24.32 -1.94 4.44
C TRP A 442 -24.75 -0.86 3.44
N MET A 443 -26.03 -0.82 3.07
CA MET A 443 -26.60 0.26 2.28
C MET A 443 -26.49 1.59 3.00
N PHE A 444 -26.86 1.65 4.28
CA PHE A 444 -26.73 2.83 5.13
C PHE A 444 -25.27 3.33 5.20
N HIS A 445 -24.31 2.41 5.26
CA HIS A 445 -22.90 2.75 5.20
C HIS A 445 -22.55 3.43 3.87
N GLU A 446 -22.88 2.83 2.72
CA GLU A 446 -22.57 3.42 1.42
C GLU A 446 -23.24 4.79 1.23
N GLU A 447 -24.53 4.91 1.57
CA GLU A 447 -25.27 6.19 1.51
C GLU A 447 -24.60 7.28 2.36
N THR A 448 -24.20 6.95 3.60
CA THR A 448 -23.54 7.91 4.49
C THR A 448 -22.22 8.40 3.90
N TRP A 449 -21.47 7.52 3.24
CA TRP A 449 -20.20 7.88 2.61
C TRP A 449 -20.40 8.71 1.34
N ILE A 450 -21.34 8.33 0.47
CA ILE A 450 -21.70 9.06 -0.76
C ILE A 450 -22.13 10.49 -0.40
N GLU A 451 -23.09 10.67 0.51
CA GLU A 451 -23.57 12.00 0.90
C GLU A 451 -22.44 12.86 1.50
N SER A 452 -21.54 12.25 2.25
CA SER A 452 -20.41 12.94 2.85
C SER A 452 -19.36 13.37 1.81
N ASP A 453 -19.14 12.56 0.77
CA ASP A 453 -18.24 12.87 -0.34
C ASP A 453 -18.83 13.96 -1.23
N GLN A 454 -20.13 13.90 -1.53
CA GLN A 454 -20.87 14.97 -2.23
C GLN A 454 -20.75 16.32 -1.50
N ARG A 455 -20.94 16.35 -0.17
CA ARG A 455 -20.74 17.58 0.62
C ARG A 455 -19.29 18.04 0.71
N SER A 456 -18.36 17.11 0.58
CA SER A 456 -16.95 17.48 0.48
C SER A 456 -16.71 18.19 -0.85
N MET A 457 -17.34 17.76 -1.95
CA MET A 457 -17.30 18.40 -3.27
C MET A 457 -17.90 19.81 -3.31
N GLU A 458 -18.89 20.12 -2.46
CA GLU A 458 -19.51 21.44 -2.36
C GLU A 458 -18.59 22.55 -1.81
N ARG A 459 -17.37 22.21 -1.36
CA ARG A 459 -16.41 23.20 -0.83
C ARG A 459 -15.82 24.06 -1.94
N ALA A 460 -15.73 25.38 -1.69
CA ALA A 460 -15.41 26.40 -2.68
C ALA A 460 -14.01 26.31 -3.34
N ASN A 461 -13.08 25.51 -2.80
CA ASN A 461 -11.66 25.51 -3.23
C ASN A 461 -11.13 24.10 -3.60
N LEU A 462 -11.97 23.23 -4.18
CA LEU A 462 -11.50 21.91 -4.66
C LEU A 462 -10.95 22.00 -6.10
N SER A 463 -9.75 21.44 -6.30
CA SER A 463 -9.16 21.29 -7.63
C SER A 463 -9.98 20.33 -8.50
N SER A 464 -9.89 20.46 -9.82
CA SER A 464 -10.58 19.57 -10.77
C SER A 464 -10.20 18.10 -10.56
N LYS A 465 -8.91 17.82 -10.29
CA LYS A 465 -8.41 16.47 -9.99
C LYS A 465 -9.00 15.90 -8.69
N SER A 466 -9.15 16.73 -7.65
CA SER A 466 -9.82 16.28 -6.42
C SER A 466 -11.31 16.04 -6.62
N ARG A 467 -11.98 16.87 -7.44
CA ARG A 467 -13.38 16.66 -7.80
C ARG A 467 -13.58 15.37 -8.57
N GLU A 468 -12.71 15.06 -9.53
CA GLU A 468 -12.71 13.80 -10.26
C GLU A 468 -12.53 12.61 -9.32
N LEU A 469 -11.55 12.65 -8.41
CA LEU A 469 -11.37 11.59 -7.39
C LEU A 469 -12.57 11.41 -6.44
N TYR A 470 -13.29 12.49 -6.11
CA TYR A 470 -14.53 12.39 -5.34
C TYR A 470 -15.66 11.81 -6.19
N GLN A 471 -15.75 12.19 -7.47
CA GLN A 471 -16.76 11.69 -8.40
C GLN A 471 -16.57 10.20 -8.68
N ASP A 472 -15.35 9.76 -9.00
CA ASP A 472 -15.04 8.33 -9.22
C ASP A 472 -15.40 7.50 -7.98
N ALA A 473 -15.05 7.98 -6.79
CA ALA A 473 -15.39 7.31 -5.54
C ALA A 473 -16.90 7.30 -5.25
N ILE A 474 -17.65 8.30 -5.69
CA ILE A 474 -19.12 8.33 -5.60
C ILE A 474 -19.70 7.32 -6.59
N ASP A 475 -19.26 7.33 -7.84
CA ASP A 475 -19.76 6.47 -8.91
C ASP A 475 -19.56 4.98 -8.56
N ASP A 476 -18.38 4.62 -8.05
CA ASP A 476 -18.08 3.26 -7.61
C ASP A 476 -18.95 2.83 -6.40
N ARG A 477 -19.18 3.75 -5.45
CA ARG A 477 -20.04 3.48 -4.28
C ARG A 477 -21.51 3.35 -4.68
N GLU A 478 -21.96 4.12 -5.67
CA GLU A 478 -23.31 3.99 -6.23
C GLU A 478 -23.48 2.64 -6.95
N GLU A 479 -22.45 2.14 -7.65
CA GLU A 479 -22.48 0.78 -8.21
C GLU A 479 -22.59 -0.27 -7.11
N SER A 480 -21.81 -0.13 -6.03
CA SER A 480 -21.91 -1.00 -4.85
C SER A 480 -23.29 -0.95 -4.22
N LEU A 481 -23.88 0.23 -4.05
CA LEU A 481 -25.21 0.42 -3.50
C LEU A 481 -26.29 -0.25 -4.35
N ARG A 482 -26.21 -0.16 -5.69
CA ARG A 482 -27.12 -0.86 -6.61
C ARG A 482 -27.01 -2.38 -6.46
N ALA A 483 -25.79 -2.90 -6.35
CA ALA A 483 -25.57 -4.33 -6.13
C ALA A 483 -26.16 -4.82 -4.80
N LEU A 484 -26.10 -4.00 -3.74
CA LEU A 484 -26.71 -4.28 -2.44
C LEU A 484 -28.24 -4.24 -2.49
N GLN A 485 -28.81 -3.25 -3.18
CA GLN A 485 -30.26 -3.13 -3.40
C GLN A 485 -30.82 -4.31 -4.18
N ASP A 486 -30.06 -4.80 -5.16
CA ASP A 486 -30.42 -5.98 -5.95
C ASP A 486 -30.48 -7.24 -5.07
N LEU A 487 -29.46 -7.45 -4.23
CA LEU A 487 -29.43 -8.55 -3.25
C LEU A 487 -30.58 -8.46 -2.24
N TRP A 488 -30.88 -7.26 -1.77
CA TRP A 488 -31.97 -7.02 -0.83
C TRP A 488 -33.34 -7.30 -1.44
N SER A 489 -33.54 -6.90 -2.70
CA SER A 489 -34.78 -7.14 -3.45
C SER A 489 -34.98 -8.63 -3.72
N GLU A 490 -33.92 -9.34 -4.12
CA GLU A 490 -33.95 -10.80 -4.29
C GLU A 490 -34.34 -11.51 -2.98
N MET A 491 -33.78 -11.06 -1.86
CA MET A 491 -34.15 -11.60 -0.55
C MET A 491 -35.61 -11.34 -0.18
N LYS A 492 -36.15 -10.14 -0.42
CA LYS A 492 -37.55 -9.83 -0.09
C LYS A 492 -38.56 -10.45 -1.05
N GLU A 493 -38.20 -10.68 -2.30
CA GLU A 493 -39.11 -11.28 -3.31
C GLU A 493 -39.35 -12.79 -3.08
N ASP A 494 -38.48 -13.49 -2.37
CA ASP A 494 -38.68 -14.89 -1.94
C ASP A 494 -39.94 -15.09 -1.06
N ASP A 495 -40.54 -14.01 -0.54
CA ASP A 495 -41.80 -14.05 0.23
C ASP A 495 -43.07 -14.14 -0.66
N SER A 496 -42.94 -13.98 -1.98
CA SER A 496 -44.10 -13.77 -2.88
C SER A 496 -44.44 -14.97 -3.78
N SER A 497 -43.78 -16.11 -3.63
CA SER A 497 -44.06 -17.31 -4.44
C SER A 497 -44.37 -18.50 -3.54
N PRO A 498 -45.64 -18.90 -3.37
CA PRO A 498 -45.92 -20.23 -2.84
C PRO A 498 -45.37 -21.26 -3.82
N ASP A 499 -44.56 -22.18 -3.32
CA ASP A 499 -44.12 -23.37 -4.03
C ASP A 499 -45.32 -24.04 -4.70
N VAL A 500 -45.32 -24.05 -6.03
CA VAL A 500 -46.14 -24.95 -6.82
C VAL A 500 -45.20 -26.03 -7.32
N ASP A 501 -45.42 -27.21 -6.79
CA ASP A 501 -44.84 -28.49 -7.20
C ASP A 501 -44.70 -28.60 -8.72
N GLY A 502 -43.52 -28.99 -9.16
CA GLY A 502 -43.20 -29.33 -10.54
C GLY A 502 -42.24 -30.50 -10.60
N GLU A 503 -42.78 -31.70 -10.38
CA GLU A 503 -42.16 -32.96 -10.79
C GLU A 503 -41.69 -32.87 -12.25
N GLY A 504 -40.45 -33.30 -12.51
CA GLY A 504 -39.89 -33.36 -13.86
C GLY A 504 -38.63 -34.21 -13.91
N ALA A 505 -38.81 -35.49 -14.16
CA ALA A 505 -37.80 -36.53 -14.27
C ALA A 505 -36.85 -36.40 -15.49
N GLY A 506 -35.71 -37.10 -15.40
CA GLY A 506 -34.81 -37.47 -16.51
C GLY A 506 -33.53 -36.61 -16.54
N GLY A 507 -32.32 -37.10 -16.27
CA GLY A 507 -31.78 -38.45 -16.46
C GLY A 507 -31.30 -38.61 -17.89
N GLU A 508 -30.05 -38.23 -18.18
CA GLU A 508 -29.26 -38.83 -19.25
C GLU A 508 -27.75 -38.58 -19.03
N GLU A 509 -27.05 -39.69 -18.87
CA GLU A 509 -25.61 -39.84 -18.82
C GLU A 509 -25.01 -39.58 -20.21
N HIS A 510 -23.84 -38.93 -20.27
CA HIS A 510 -22.94 -39.14 -21.39
C HIS A 510 -21.50 -39.22 -20.88
N GLU A 511 -21.00 -40.45 -20.85
CA GLU A 511 -19.57 -40.79 -20.86
C GLU A 511 -18.92 -40.37 -22.18
N GLY A 512 -17.66 -39.95 -22.09
CA GLY A 512 -16.75 -39.72 -23.20
C GLY A 512 -15.31 -39.62 -22.69
N GLU A 513 -14.61 -40.75 -22.71
CA GLU A 513 -13.18 -40.90 -22.40
C GLU A 513 -12.24 -40.33 -23.49
N GLY A 514 -11.06 -39.87 -23.03
CA GLY A 514 -9.78 -39.87 -23.77
C GLY A 514 -9.51 -38.64 -24.66
N GLY A 515 -8.38 -37.95 -24.61
CA GLY A 515 -7.13 -38.10 -23.87
C GLY A 515 -6.04 -37.34 -24.64
N GLU A 516 -5.28 -36.47 -23.97
CA GLU A 516 -3.88 -36.19 -24.32
C GLU A 516 -3.21 -35.50 -23.12
N ARG A 517 -2.21 -36.19 -22.56
CA ARG A 517 -1.37 -35.71 -21.47
C ARG A 517 -0.20 -34.98 -22.13
N ASP A 518 -0.14 -33.67 -21.97
CA ASP A 518 1.13 -32.95 -22.00
C ASP A 518 1.45 -32.44 -20.60
N ALA A 519 2.53 -33.00 -20.06
CA ALA A 519 3.09 -32.70 -18.77
C ALA A 519 3.92 -31.41 -18.88
N GLY A 520 3.38 -30.34 -18.29
CA GLY A 520 4.07 -29.08 -18.04
C GLY A 520 3.29 -28.20 -17.05
N GLY A 521 2.52 -28.83 -16.17
CA GLY A 521 1.70 -28.15 -15.17
C GLY A 521 2.54 -27.74 -13.96
N ALA A 522 3.17 -26.58 -14.02
CA ALA A 522 3.71 -25.92 -12.83
C ALA A 522 2.62 -25.06 -12.19
N VAL A 523 1.95 -25.66 -11.19
CA VAL A 523 1.33 -25.06 -10.00
C VAL A 523 0.88 -23.58 -10.13
N ARG A 524 -0.38 -23.41 -10.50
CA ARG A 524 -1.16 -22.17 -10.43
C ARG A 524 -1.41 -21.78 -8.97
N LYS A 525 -1.07 -20.55 -8.55
CA LYS A 525 -1.45 -20.01 -7.23
C LYS A 525 -1.70 -18.49 -7.27
N GLY A 526 -2.91 -18.09 -6.86
CA GLY A 526 -3.38 -16.70 -6.78
C GLY A 526 -2.86 -15.90 -5.56
N PRO A 527 -3.73 -15.37 -4.67
CA PRO A 527 -3.43 -14.33 -3.65
C PRO A 527 -2.29 -14.65 -2.66
N ASP A 528 -1.87 -15.91 -2.55
CA ASP A 528 -0.71 -16.33 -1.77
C ASP A 528 0.62 -15.78 -2.30
N GLY A 529 0.78 -15.63 -3.62
CA GLY A 529 2.01 -15.07 -4.23
C GLY A 529 2.25 -13.62 -3.82
N ALA A 530 1.20 -12.80 -3.83
CA ALA A 530 1.26 -11.41 -3.38
C ALA A 530 1.60 -11.30 -1.88
N ARG A 531 1.05 -12.19 -1.05
CA ARG A 531 1.36 -12.27 0.40
C ARG A 531 2.82 -12.64 0.63
N MET A 532 3.34 -13.63 -0.10
CA MET A 532 4.75 -14.03 -0.02
C MET A 532 5.68 -12.91 -0.47
N LEU A 533 5.39 -12.26 -1.61
CA LEU A 533 6.20 -11.15 -2.13
C LEU A 533 6.25 -9.98 -1.13
N ARG A 534 5.12 -9.59 -0.53
CA ARG A 534 5.08 -8.55 0.51
C ARG A 534 6.01 -8.89 1.68
N ARG A 535 6.02 -10.14 2.15
CA ARG A 535 6.92 -10.59 3.23
C ARG A 535 8.40 -10.56 2.83
N VAL A 536 8.71 -10.81 1.56
CA VAL A 536 10.09 -10.75 1.04
C VAL A 536 10.57 -9.31 0.92
N LEU A 537 9.78 -8.42 0.30
CA LEU A 537 10.16 -7.03 0.05
C LEU A 537 10.06 -6.15 1.29
N ARG A 538 9.09 -6.42 2.17
CA ARG A 538 8.86 -5.68 3.42
C ARG A 538 8.85 -6.65 4.60
N PRO A 539 10.01 -7.24 4.96
CA PRO A 539 10.08 -8.13 6.10
C PRO A 539 9.68 -7.34 7.36
N VAL A 540 8.70 -7.87 8.11
CA VAL A 540 8.32 -7.30 9.40
C VAL A 540 9.52 -7.41 10.32
N LEU A 541 10.13 -6.29 10.68
CA LEU A 541 11.10 -6.27 11.77
C LEU A 541 10.36 -6.69 13.03
N PRO A 542 10.80 -7.74 13.75
CA PRO A 542 10.15 -8.15 14.98
C PRO A 542 10.15 -6.96 15.95
N ARG A 543 8.97 -6.65 16.50
CA ARG A 543 8.73 -5.47 17.35
C ARG A 543 9.58 -5.41 18.63
N THR A 544 10.34 -6.46 18.95
CA THR A 544 11.27 -6.52 20.07
C THR A 544 12.18 -7.74 19.94
N SER A 545 13.30 -7.62 19.22
CA SER A 545 14.63 -8.12 19.63
C SER A 545 15.65 -7.90 18.50
N VAL A 546 16.85 -7.50 18.87
CA VAL A 546 18.03 -7.35 17.99
C VAL A 546 18.66 -8.73 17.71
N LEU A 547 17.87 -9.79 17.69
CA LEU A 547 18.37 -11.15 17.47
C LEU A 547 17.58 -11.80 16.35
N TRP A 548 18.32 -12.09 15.27
CA TRP A 548 18.04 -13.15 14.31
C TRP A 548 17.24 -14.28 14.97
N ASP A 549 16.07 -14.61 14.41
CA ASP A 549 15.19 -15.73 14.76
C ASP A 549 15.76 -16.61 15.89
N GLU A 550 15.57 -16.17 17.14
CA GLU A 550 16.19 -16.77 18.33
C GLU A 550 15.90 -18.27 18.39
N LYS A 551 14.77 -18.70 17.82
CA LYS A 551 14.38 -20.10 17.77
C LYS A 551 15.24 -20.90 16.79
N SER A 552 15.69 -20.30 15.69
CA SER A 552 16.58 -20.92 14.70
C SER A 552 18.04 -20.84 15.12
N GLU A 553 18.48 -19.74 15.75
CA GLU A 553 19.82 -19.66 16.36
C GLU A 553 19.95 -20.60 17.56
N TRP A 554 18.94 -20.68 18.43
CA TRP A 554 18.93 -21.64 19.54
C TRP A 554 18.97 -23.09 19.05
N ARG A 555 18.31 -23.40 17.91
CA ARG A 555 18.41 -24.72 17.25
C ARG A 555 19.81 -24.97 16.69
N ARG A 556 20.43 -23.99 16.00
CA ARG A 556 21.81 -24.06 15.51
C ARG A 556 22.82 -24.26 16.66
N GLU A 557 22.71 -23.48 17.72
CA GLU A 557 23.56 -23.61 18.90
C GLU A 557 23.36 -24.94 19.63
N SER A 558 22.11 -25.38 19.79
CA SER A 558 21.81 -26.67 20.42
C SER A 558 22.38 -27.83 19.62
N TRP A 559 22.31 -27.79 18.29
CA TRP A 559 22.97 -28.78 17.44
C TRP A 559 24.50 -28.72 17.55
N LYS A 560 25.11 -27.53 17.52
CA LYS A 560 26.57 -27.38 17.71
C LYS A 560 27.03 -27.93 19.07
N ARG A 561 26.27 -27.68 20.15
CA ARG A 561 26.53 -28.26 21.48
C ARG A 561 26.42 -29.79 21.45
N ALA A 562 25.39 -30.34 20.80
CA ALA A 562 25.20 -31.78 20.67
C ALA A 562 26.32 -32.46 19.84
N VAL A 563 26.84 -31.80 18.81
CA VAL A 563 28.00 -32.28 18.03
C VAL A 563 29.27 -32.27 18.88
N ALA A 564 29.52 -31.20 19.63
CA ALA A 564 30.67 -31.11 20.53
C ALA A 564 30.61 -32.18 21.63
N GLU A 565 29.41 -32.43 22.18
CA GLU A 565 29.16 -33.48 23.17
C GLU A 565 29.36 -34.88 22.57
N ALA A 566 28.88 -35.13 21.35
CA ALA A 566 29.10 -36.40 20.64
C ALA A 566 30.59 -36.65 20.36
N HIS A 567 31.32 -35.62 19.90
CA HIS A 567 32.77 -35.68 19.73
C HIS A 567 33.50 -35.99 21.05
N SER A 568 33.11 -35.33 22.14
CA SER A 568 33.71 -35.57 23.47
C SER A 568 33.46 -36.99 23.99
N ARG A 569 32.39 -37.65 23.52
CA ARG A 569 32.01 -39.02 23.89
C ARG A 569 32.46 -40.07 22.88
N GLY A 570 33.10 -39.68 21.78
CA GLY A 570 33.51 -40.61 20.71
C GLY A 570 32.34 -41.27 19.98
N ILE A 571 31.15 -40.64 19.98
CA ILE A 571 29.94 -41.12 19.33
C ILE A 571 29.77 -40.35 18.01
N ALA A 572 29.17 -40.99 17.00
CA ALA A 572 28.82 -40.31 15.75
C ALA A 572 27.97 -39.06 16.04
N PRO A 573 28.30 -37.90 15.44
CA PRO A 573 27.55 -36.68 15.66
C PRO A 573 26.10 -36.86 15.19
N PRO A 574 25.13 -36.22 15.85
CA PRO A 574 23.74 -36.26 15.40
C PRO A 574 23.68 -35.75 13.95
N PRO A 575 22.90 -36.41 13.06
CA PRO A 575 22.76 -35.96 11.69
C PRO A 575 22.37 -34.49 11.69
N ARG A 576 23.03 -33.69 10.84
CA ARG A 576 22.64 -32.30 10.61
C ARG A 576 21.16 -32.33 10.27
N GLU A 577 20.33 -31.54 10.95
CA GLU A 577 18.98 -31.31 10.48
C GLU A 577 19.14 -30.85 9.03
N ASN A 578 18.68 -31.67 8.08
CA ASN A 578 18.59 -31.25 6.70
C ASN A 578 17.60 -30.08 6.72
N PHE A 579 18.14 -28.85 6.69
CA PHE A 579 17.41 -27.75 6.05
C PHE A 579 16.91 -28.35 4.76
N ARG A 580 15.59 -28.37 4.57
CA ARG A 580 14.97 -28.96 3.39
C ARG A 580 15.82 -28.59 2.18
N ASP A 581 16.12 -29.57 1.34
CA ASP A 581 16.63 -29.27 0.01
C ASP A 581 15.61 -28.28 -0.57
N ASP A 582 15.95 -26.99 -0.67
CA ASP A 582 15.04 -25.88 -0.99
C ASP A 582 14.61 -25.94 -2.47
N GLY A 583 14.70 -27.12 -3.09
CA GLY A 583 14.52 -27.35 -4.51
C GLY A 583 15.63 -26.72 -5.36
N PRO A 584 15.59 -26.97 -6.68
CA PRO A 584 16.45 -26.29 -7.63
C PRO A 584 16.27 -24.76 -7.53
N ASP A 585 17.34 -23.99 -7.77
CA ASP A 585 17.28 -22.52 -7.76
C ASP A 585 16.22 -22.04 -8.78
N PRO A 586 15.11 -21.42 -8.33
CA PRO A 586 14.07 -20.94 -9.25
C PRO A 586 14.58 -19.82 -10.16
N PHE A 587 15.74 -19.22 -9.84
CA PHE A 587 16.40 -18.21 -10.65
C PHE A 587 17.42 -18.78 -11.63
N ALA A 588 17.57 -20.12 -11.74
CA ALA A 588 18.57 -20.75 -12.62
C ALA A 588 18.40 -20.41 -14.10
N ALA A 589 17.17 -20.08 -14.54
CA ALA A 589 16.92 -19.60 -15.90
C ALA A 589 17.51 -18.20 -16.18
N GLY A 590 17.84 -17.44 -15.13
CA GLY A 590 18.39 -16.09 -15.20
C GLY A 590 17.37 -14.98 -15.48
N GLY A 591 16.25 -15.29 -16.13
CA GLY A 591 15.21 -14.32 -16.49
C GLY A 591 14.01 -14.95 -17.22
N PRO A 592 13.06 -14.13 -17.69
CA PRO A 592 11.93 -14.59 -18.52
C PRO A 592 12.39 -15.15 -19.87
N PRO A 593 11.50 -15.80 -20.66
CA PRO A 593 11.87 -16.39 -21.95
C PRO A 593 12.64 -15.42 -22.84
N ASP A 594 13.79 -15.85 -23.36
CA ASP A 594 14.65 -15.05 -24.26
C ASP A 594 15.09 -13.68 -23.72
N TYR A 595 15.15 -13.47 -22.39
CA TYR A 595 15.57 -12.19 -21.78
C TYR A 595 16.95 -11.67 -22.25
N LYS A 596 17.84 -12.56 -22.70
CA LYS A 596 19.16 -12.19 -23.26
C LYS A 596 19.06 -11.40 -24.57
N GLN A 597 17.90 -11.43 -25.22
CA GLN A 597 17.61 -10.66 -26.44
C GLN A 597 17.07 -9.26 -26.11
N LEU A 598 16.84 -8.94 -24.83
CA LEU A 598 16.46 -7.58 -24.43
C LEU A 598 17.59 -6.62 -24.82
N PRO A 599 17.26 -5.48 -25.46
CA PRO A 599 18.25 -4.47 -25.74
C PRO A 599 18.79 -3.90 -24.42
N THR A 600 20.03 -3.41 -24.45
CA THR A 600 20.68 -2.68 -23.34
C THR A 600 21.43 -1.46 -23.88
N THR A 601 21.01 -0.97 -25.04
CA THR A 601 21.70 0.07 -25.82
C THR A 601 21.38 1.48 -25.36
N SER A 602 20.10 1.79 -25.17
CA SER A 602 19.62 3.07 -24.67
C SER A 602 19.44 3.05 -23.15
N THR A 603 19.28 4.22 -22.53
CA THR A 603 19.02 4.32 -21.09
C THR A 603 17.69 3.66 -20.74
N TRP A 604 16.68 3.87 -21.57
CA TRP A 604 15.40 3.18 -21.50
C TRP A 604 15.55 1.67 -21.61
N ASP A 605 16.35 1.17 -22.56
CA ASP A 605 16.55 -0.27 -22.73
C ASP A 605 17.16 -0.91 -21.47
N LYS A 606 18.15 -0.25 -20.85
CA LYS A 606 18.75 -0.68 -19.58
C LYS A 606 17.72 -0.67 -18.44
N LEU A 607 16.91 0.38 -18.34
CA LEU A 607 15.85 0.45 -17.33
C LEU A 607 14.79 -0.63 -17.55
N ALA A 608 14.36 -0.83 -18.79
CA ALA A 608 13.41 -1.88 -19.18
C ALA A 608 13.95 -3.28 -18.85
N TYR A 609 15.24 -3.52 -19.07
CA TYR A 609 15.92 -4.73 -18.67
C TYR A 609 15.81 -4.97 -17.15
N MET A 610 16.09 -3.93 -16.34
CA MET A 610 15.96 -4.00 -14.88
C MET A 610 14.51 -4.26 -14.44
N ILE A 611 13.53 -3.60 -15.05
CA ILE A 611 12.10 -3.77 -14.76
C ILE A 611 11.67 -5.22 -15.04
N VAL A 612 11.97 -5.72 -16.24
CA VAL A 612 11.57 -7.06 -16.68
C VAL A 612 12.17 -8.14 -15.77
N LEU A 613 13.47 -8.05 -15.47
CA LEU A 613 14.12 -9.00 -14.58
C LEU A 613 13.64 -8.90 -13.14
N THR A 614 13.42 -7.69 -12.62
CA THR A 614 12.94 -7.52 -11.24
C THR A 614 11.52 -8.07 -11.09
N CYS A 615 10.61 -7.76 -12.02
CA CYS A 615 9.25 -8.32 -12.03
C CYS A 615 9.26 -9.85 -12.15
N TRP A 616 10.13 -10.42 -13.00
CA TRP A 616 10.29 -11.86 -13.11
C TRP A 616 10.84 -12.48 -11.82
N ARG A 617 11.88 -11.89 -11.21
CA ARG A 617 12.45 -12.35 -9.93
C ARG A 617 11.39 -12.32 -8.82
N CYS A 618 10.57 -11.27 -8.79
CA CYS A 618 9.44 -11.17 -7.85
C CYS A 618 8.36 -12.21 -8.13
N PHE A 619 8.09 -12.52 -9.40
CA PHE A 619 7.14 -13.57 -9.77
C PHE A 619 7.61 -14.97 -9.31
N GLN A 620 8.93 -15.23 -9.32
CA GLN A 620 9.50 -16.50 -8.84
C GLN A 620 9.41 -16.72 -7.32
N VAL A 621 8.94 -15.74 -6.53
CA VAL A 621 8.78 -15.88 -5.07
C VAL A 621 7.89 -17.05 -4.67
N THR A 622 6.94 -17.45 -5.51
CA THR A 622 6.06 -18.60 -5.27
C THR A 622 6.80 -19.95 -5.24
N HIS A 623 8.06 -19.98 -5.68
CA HIS A 623 8.93 -21.15 -5.68
C HIS A 623 9.92 -21.17 -4.51
N LEU A 624 9.80 -20.25 -3.54
CA LEU A 624 10.63 -20.18 -2.32
C LEU A 624 10.05 -20.93 -1.12
#